data_AF-A0A846ZI01-F1
#
_entry.id   AF-A0A846ZI01-F1
#
_cell.length_a   1.000
_cell.length_b   1.000
_cell.length_c   1.000
_cell.angle_alpha   90.00
_cell.angle_beta   90.00
_cell.angle_gamma   90.00
#
_symmetry.space_group_name_H-M   'P 1'
#
loop_
_entity.id
_entity.type
_entity.pdbx_description
1 polymer ?
#
loop_
_entity_poly.entity_id
_entity_poly.type
_entity_poly.pdbx_seq_one_letter_code
_entity_poly.pdbx_strand_id
1 'polypeptide(L)'
;MFTVLDLINHYLGFFTTNSKTKDRIYTVVGAVGIWYLLYIAYRFFANGRWLRGTLIAAVFALLAYFVILNIIYYFTNKVMRWDISPRIEKMMGGPQQVADKNQQHEVIVPANGLYQKQDVMRGEITVDDAQQENITQLATALLQLGFMKQDYGHLGAQAQRQIILQQSVIFANHPGTLLPYFGMVTAGNITTIVGGINQLQARELGTLVTVGMTPTPQALEKYRIALSSVTLTGGLGHVATRSELLSVQQPYKIQVEVAYEKKN
;
A
#
# COMPACT_ATOMS: atom_id res chain seq x y z
N MET A 1 -18.41 -20.52 -18.36
CA MET A 1 -18.93 -19.65 -19.43
C MET A 1 -18.14 -18.36 -19.38
N PHE A 2 -17.23 -18.14 -20.32
CA PHE A 2 -16.42 -16.93 -20.37
C PHE A 2 -17.32 -15.74 -20.68
N THR A 3 -17.67 -14.98 -19.64
CA THR A 3 -18.42 -13.74 -19.81
C THR A 3 -17.43 -12.63 -20.18
N VAL A 4 -17.86 -11.68 -21.01
CA VAL A 4 -17.06 -10.50 -21.35
C VAL A 4 -16.62 -9.75 -20.09
N LEU A 5 -17.40 -9.82 -19.01
CA LEU A 5 -17.04 -9.31 -17.69
C LEU A 5 -15.80 -10.01 -17.09
N ASP A 6 -15.70 -11.34 -17.15
CA ASP A 6 -14.53 -12.09 -16.66
C ASP A 6 -13.28 -11.74 -17.47
N LEU A 7 -13.41 -11.60 -18.79
CA LEU A 7 -12.30 -11.20 -19.66
C LEU A 7 -11.80 -9.80 -19.29
N ILE A 8 -12.71 -8.85 -19.12
CA ILE A 8 -12.37 -7.47 -18.72
C ILE A 8 -11.75 -7.44 -17.33
N ASN A 9 -12.28 -8.20 -16.37
CA ASN A 9 -11.76 -8.22 -15.00
C ASN A 9 -10.34 -8.84 -14.95
N HIS A 10 -10.08 -9.86 -15.76
CA HIS A 10 -8.76 -10.47 -15.89
C HIS A 10 -7.76 -9.56 -16.62
N TYR A 11 -8.19 -8.88 -17.69
CA TYR A 11 -7.33 -7.97 -18.46
C TYR A 11 -7.02 -6.67 -17.70
N LEU A 12 -7.97 -6.16 -16.91
CA LEU A 12 -7.79 -4.97 -16.08
C LEU A 12 -7.05 -5.26 -14.77
N GLY A 13 -7.06 -6.51 -14.28
CA GLY A 13 -6.24 -6.94 -13.15
C GLY A 13 -4.73 -6.88 -13.42
N PHE A 14 -4.34 -6.95 -14.70
CA PHE A 14 -2.93 -6.87 -15.14
C PHE A 14 -2.38 -5.43 -15.21
N PHE A 15 -3.26 -4.42 -15.26
CA PHE A 15 -2.83 -3.02 -15.22
C PHE A 15 -2.85 -2.53 -13.76
N THR A 16 -1.68 -2.52 -13.13
CA THR A 16 -1.47 -1.93 -11.79
C THR A 16 -1.52 -0.40 -11.82
N THR A 17 -2.59 0.19 -12.36
CA THR A 17 -2.63 1.63 -12.63
C THR A 17 -3.96 2.23 -12.24
N ASN A 18 -3.89 3.15 -11.27
CA ASN A 18 -4.85 4.21 -10.93
C ASN A 18 -6.34 3.82 -11.04
N SER A 19 -7.01 3.61 -9.90
CA SER A 19 -8.43 3.21 -9.80
C SER A 19 -9.37 4.00 -10.73
N LYS A 20 -9.07 5.28 -10.99
CA LYS A 20 -9.84 6.11 -11.95
C LYS A 20 -9.86 5.57 -13.38
N THR A 21 -8.79 4.93 -13.86
CA THR A 21 -8.72 4.39 -15.22
C THR A 21 -9.58 3.14 -15.36
N LYS A 22 -9.60 2.29 -14.34
CA LYS A 22 -10.46 1.10 -14.26
C LYS A 22 -11.94 1.49 -14.27
N ASP A 23 -12.32 2.49 -13.48
CA ASP A 23 -13.71 2.98 -13.41
C ASP A 23 -14.18 3.66 -14.71
N ARG A 24 -13.28 4.36 -15.42
CA ARG A 24 -13.56 4.88 -16.77
C ARG A 24 -13.91 3.77 -17.74
N ILE A 25 -13.14 2.68 -17.74
CA ILE A 25 -13.35 1.55 -18.64
C ILE A 25 -14.69 0.86 -18.33
N TYR A 26 -15.02 0.63 -17.06
CA TYR A 26 -16.33 0.08 -16.69
C TYR A 26 -17.48 1.00 -17.07
N THR A 27 -17.33 2.31 -16.95
CA THR A 27 -18.35 3.27 -17.38
C THR A 27 -18.61 3.18 -18.89
N VAL A 28 -17.55 3.08 -19.71
CA VAL A 28 -17.67 2.93 -21.17
C VAL A 28 -18.31 1.59 -21.54
N VAL A 29 -17.89 0.50 -20.92
CA VAL A 29 -18.46 -0.84 -21.17
C VAL A 29 -19.94 -0.90 -20.75
N GLY A 30 -20.27 -0.32 -19.60
CA GLY A 30 -21.65 -0.21 -19.12
C GLY A 30 -22.54 0.62 -20.05
N ALA A 31 -22.01 1.71 -20.61
CA ALA A 31 -22.73 2.55 -21.59
C ALA A 31 -23.11 1.75 -22.84
N VAL A 32 -22.20 0.91 -23.36
CA VAL A 32 -22.45 0.03 -24.51
C VAL A 32 -23.53 -1.00 -24.18
N GLY A 33 -23.50 -1.58 -22.97
CA GLY A 33 -24.51 -2.54 -22.52
C GLY A 33 -25.92 -1.94 -22.43
N ILE A 34 -26.05 -0.69 -22.00
CA ILE A 34 -27.35 0.00 -21.90
C ILE A 34 -27.94 0.27 -23.29
N TRP A 35 -27.13 0.48 -24.31
CA TRP A 35 -27.60 0.68 -25.69
C TRP A 35 -28.40 -0.52 -26.24
N TYR A 36 -28.11 -1.72 -25.74
CA TYR A 36 -28.87 -2.92 -26.09
C TYR A 36 -30.30 -2.91 -25.50
N LEU A 37 -30.51 -2.30 -24.33
CA LEU A 37 -31.84 -2.14 -23.75
C LEU A 37 -32.73 -1.22 -24.59
N LEU A 38 -32.15 -0.18 -25.21
CA LEU A 38 -32.86 0.68 -26.16
C LEU A 38 -33.34 -0.10 -27.39
N TYR A 39 -32.48 -0.99 -27.93
CA TYR A 39 -32.83 -1.86 -29.04
C TYR A 39 -34.00 -2.79 -28.69
N ILE A 40 -33.98 -3.39 -27.49
CA ILE A 40 -35.08 -4.24 -27.01
C ILE A 40 -36.36 -3.41 -26.85
N ALA A 41 -36.29 -2.24 -26.24
CA ALA A 41 -37.45 -1.36 -26.08
C ALA A 41 -38.10 -1.05 -27.43
N TYR A 42 -37.29 -0.68 -28.43
CA TYR A 42 -37.76 -0.42 -29.80
C TYR A 42 -38.46 -1.64 -30.43
N ARG A 43 -37.88 -2.84 -30.30
CA ARG A 43 -38.50 -4.11 -30.76
C ARG A 43 -39.86 -4.37 -30.11
N PHE A 44 -40.02 -4.04 -28.83
CA PHE A 44 -41.31 -4.21 -28.12
C PHE A 44 -42.38 -3.21 -28.57
N PHE A 45 -41.99 -1.98 -28.91
CA PHE A 45 -42.89 -1.00 -29.53
C PHE A 45 -43.31 -1.45 -30.94
N ALA A 46 -42.36 -1.92 -31.76
CA ALA A 46 -42.64 -2.44 -33.10
C ALA A 46 -43.58 -3.66 -33.08
N ASN A 47 -43.52 -4.48 -32.03
CA ASN A 47 -44.38 -5.65 -31.84
C ASN A 47 -45.73 -5.33 -31.16
N GLY A 48 -46.11 -4.04 -31.03
CA GLY A 48 -47.41 -3.64 -30.48
C GLY A 48 -47.60 -3.92 -28.99
N ARG A 49 -46.52 -4.19 -28.24
CA ARG A 49 -46.55 -4.45 -26.79
C ARG A 49 -46.09 -3.21 -26.02
N TRP A 50 -46.89 -2.15 -26.16
CA TRP A 50 -46.62 -0.80 -25.67
C TRP A 50 -46.21 -0.78 -24.20
N LEU A 51 -47.01 -1.39 -23.30
CA LEU A 51 -46.75 -1.40 -21.85
C LEU A 51 -45.35 -1.93 -21.49
N ARG A 52 -44.94 -3.05 -22.11
CA ARG A 52 -43.63 -3.65 -21.84
C ARG A 52 -42.50 -2.82 -22.45
N GLY A 53 -42.72 -2.27 -23.64
CA GLY A 53 -41.79 -1.34 -24.28
C GLY A 53 -41.57 -0.07 -23.45
N THR A 54 -42.64 0.51 -22.87
CA THR A 54 -42.53 1.71 -22.04
C THR A 54 -41.79 1.44 -20.74
N LEU A 55 -42.02 0.29 -20.11
CA LEU A 55 -41.33 -0.09 -18.86
C LEU A 55 -39.82 -0.28 -19.11
N ILE A 56 -39.44 -0.99 -20.18
CA ILE A 56 -38.03 -1.18 -20.55
C ILE A 56 -37.38 0.15 -20.95
N ALA A 57 -38.10 1.02 -21.67
CA ALA A 57 -37.63 2.36 -22.01
C ALA A 57 -37.42 3.25 -20.77
N ALA A 58 -38.29 3.14 -19.76
CA ALA A 58 -38.13 3.86 -18.50
C ALA A 58 -36.89 3.40 -17.73
N VAL A 59 -36.64 2.09 -17.68
CA VAL A 59 -35.40 1.53 -17.08
C VAL A 59 -34.17 2.00 -17.86
N PHE A 60 -34.22 2.01 -19.19
CA PHE A 60 -33.14 2.56 -20.02
C PHE A 60 -32.88 4.03 -19.68
N ALA A 61 -33.91 4.88 -19.61
CA ALA A 61 -33.75 6.30 -19.32
C ALA A 61 -33.10 6.55 -17.95
N LEU A 62 -33.48 5.75 -16.93
CA LEU A 62 -32.90 5.80 -15.60
C LEU A 62 -31.42 5.39 -15.63
N LEU A 63 -31.08 4.27 -16.26
CA LEU A 63 -29.69 3.80 -16.34
C LEU A 63 -28.81 4.73 -17.20
N ALA A 64 -29.35 5.27 -18.29
CA ALA A 64 -28.68 6.23 -19.15
C ALA A 64 -28.37 7.53 -18.39
N TYR A 65 -29.28 7.99 -17.52
CA TYR A 65 -29.05 9.14 -16.64
C TYR A 65 -27.82 8.90 -15.74
N PHE A 66 -27.71 7.74 -15.09
CA PHE A 66 -26.53 7.43 -14.25
C PHE A 66 -25.24 7.29 -15.06
N VAL A 67 -25.29 6.72 -16.26
CA VAL A 67 -24.11 6.63 -17.12
C VAL A 67 -23.63 8.01 -17.58
N ILE A 68 -24.53 8.92 -17.91
CA ILE A 68 -24.15 10.29 -18.26
C ILE A 68 -23.48 10.99 -17.07
N LEU A 69 -24.02 10.83 -15.86
CA LEU A 69 -23.40 11.36 -14.64
C LEU A 69 -22.00 10.77 -14.40
N ASN A 70 -21.84 9.45 -14.57
CA ASN A 70 -20.54 8.79 -14.46
C ASN A 70 -19.56 9.26 -15.53
N ILE A 71 -20.00 9.44 -16.78
CA ILE A 71 -19.14 9.98 -17.85
C ILE A 71 -18.67 11.39 -17.47
N ILE A 72 -19.58 12.26 -17.02
CA ILE A 72 -19.20 13.61 -16.58
C ILE A 72 -18.23 13.53 -15.40
N TYR A 73 -18.49 12.72 -14.38
CA TYR A 73 -17.65 12.60 -13.19
C TYR A 73 -16.25 12.04 -13.47
N TYR A 74 -16.15 10.97 -14.27
CA TYR A 74 -14.89 10.28 -14.52
C TYR A 74 -14.06 10.92 -15.66
N PHE A 75 -14.71 11.53 -16.65
CA PHE A 75 -14.02 12.17 -17.79
C PHE A 75 -13.91 13.70 -17.65
N THR A 76 -14.71 14.34 -16.80
CA THR A 76 -14.65 15.78 -16.52
C THR A 76 -14.43 16.01 -15.02
N ASN A 77 -13.48 16.86 -14.62
CA ASN A 77 -13.27 17.20 -13.20
C ASN A 77 -14.39 18.12 -12.62
N LYS A 78 -15.63 18.01 -13.09
CA LYS A 78 -16.76 18.84 -12.69
C LYS A 78 -17.85 17.97 -12.07
N VAL A 79 -18.32 18.36 -10.89
CA VAL A 79 -19.47 17.74 -10.22
C VAL A 79 -20.73 18.48 -10.65
N MET A 80 -21.76 17.77 -11.10
CA MET A 80 -23.00 18.39 -11.60
C MET A 80 -23.92 18.76 -10.42
N ARG A 81 -24.49 19.98 -10.42
CA ARG A 81 -25.33 20.49 -9.30
C ARG A 81 -26.60 19.67 -9.03
N TRP A 82 -27.01 18.81 -9.97
CA TRP A 82 -28.23 18.01 -9.91
C TRP A 82 -27.95 16.53 -9.67
N ASP A 83 -26.75 16.17 -9.19
CA ASP A 83 -26.39 14.80 -8.89
C ASP A 83 -27.14 14.29 -7.64
N ILE A 84 -27.98 13.28 -7.83
CA ILE A 84 -28.78 12.64 -6.77
C ILE A 84 -27.99 11.47 -6.14
N SER A 85 -26.87 11.06 -6.73
CA SER A 85 -26.01 9.97 -6.26
C SER A 85 -25.62 10.11 -4.78
N PRO A 86 -25.26 11.29 -4.24
CA PRO A 86 -24.92 11.44 -2.82
C PRO A 86 -26.09 11.14 -1.86
N ARG A 87 -27.32 11.36 -2.30
CA ARG A 87 -28.53 11.09 -1.51
C ARG A 87 -28.86 9.59 -1.51
N ILE A 88 -28.69 8.93 -2.65
CA ILE A 88 -28.88 7.48 -2.78
C ILE A 88 -27.79 6.74 -2.00
N GLU A 89 -26.55 7.19 -2.10
CA GLU A 89 -25.40 6.69 -1.36
C GLU A 89 -25.62 6.77 0.16
N LYS A 90 -26.12 7.90 0.66
CA LYS A 90 -26.47 8.06 2.08
C LYS A 90 -27.63 7.15 2.53
N MET A 91 -28.57 6.86 1.64
CA MET A 91 -29.71 5.97 1.93
C MET A 91 -29.31 4.48 1.89
N MET A 92 -28.30 4.13 1.08
CA MET A 92 -27.78 2.76 0.91
C MET A 92 -26.68 2.39 1.91
N GLY A 93 -26.41 3.25 2.91
CA GLY A 93 -25.42 2.98 3.97
C GLY A 93 -24.20 3.91 3.99
N GLY A 94 -24.24 5.03 3.26
CA GLY A 94 -23.10 5.92 3.11
C GLY A 94 -22.13 5.45 2.03
N PRO A 95 -21.01 6.16 1.80
CA PRO A 95 -20.02 5.74 0.83
C PRO A 95 -19.52 4.36 1.21
N GLN A 96 -19.95 3.34 0.45
CA GLN A 96 -19.06 2.22 0.18
C GLN A 96 -17.93 2.82 -0.63
N GLN A 97 -16.98 3.47 0.08
CA GLN A 97 -15.60 3.32 -0.29
C GLN A 97 -15.50 1.82 -0.54
N VAL A 98 -15.24 1.44 -1.80
CA VAL A 98 -14.54 0.20 -2.04
C VAL A 98 -13.35 0.35 -1.14
N ALA A 99 -13.48 -0.23 0.06
CA ALA A 99 -12.41 -0.33 0.99
C ALA A 99 -11.40 -1.05 0.13
N ASP A 100 -10.38 -0.32 -0.30
CA ASP A 100 -9.10 -0.92 -0.61
C ASP A 100 -8.84 -1.77 0.61
N LYS A 101 -9.21 -3.05 0.49
CA LYS A 101 -9.21 -4.02 1.57
C LYS A 101 -7.80 -3.96 2.10
N ASN A 102 -7.64 -3.36 3.27
CA ASN A 102 -6.43 -3.36 4.04
C ASN A 102 -5.16 -3.31 3.17
N GLN A 103 -4.89 -2.18 2.53
CA GLN A 103 -3.51 -1.72 2.55
C GLN A 103 -3.26 -1.05 3.91
N GLN A 104 -3.41 -1.85 4.99
CA GLN A 104 -2.27 -1.90 5.89
C GLN A 104 -1.12 -2.18 4.94
N HIS A 105 -0.32 -1.16 4.65
CA HIS A 105 1.01 -1.40 4.16
C HIS A 105 1.74 -2.11 5.31
N GLU A 106 1.36 -3.36 5.61
CA GLU A 106 2.32 -4.35 5.99
C GLU A 106 3.35 -4.21 4.89
N VAL A 107 4.51 -3.69 5.26
CA VAL A 107 5.74 -4.01 4.54
C VAL A 107 5.61 -5.51 4.31
N ILE A 108 5.30 -5.92 3.08
CA ILE A 108 5.40 -7.33 2.73
C ILE A 108 6.88 -7.54 2.85
N VAL A 109 7.29 -8.07 4.00
CA VAL A 109 8.64 -8.49 4.27
C VAL A 109 8.79 -9.74 3.39
N PRO A 110 9.50 -9.70 2.25
CA PRO A 110 10.05 -10.92 1.72
C PRO A 110 11.02 -11.42 2.80
N ALA A 111 10.54 -12.34 3.64
CA ALA A 111 11.43 -13.05 4.53
C ALA A 111 12.45 -13.73 3.62
N ASN A 112 13.71 -13.39 3.80
CA ASN A 112 14.80 -14.17 3.19
C ASN A 112 14.87 -15.50 3.95
N GLY A 113 13.95 -16.43 3.66
CA GLY A 113 13.90 -17.77 4.25
C GLY A 113 12.50 -18.36 4.40
N LEU A 114 12.45 -19.66 4.71
CA LEU A 114 11.24 -20.44 4.97
C LEU A 114 10.83 -20.32 6.46
N TYR A 115 10.36 -19.14 6.88
CA TYR A 115 9.92 -18.91 8.26
C TYR A 115 8.41 -18.67 8.32
N GLN A 116 7.75 -19.18 9.36
CA GLN A 116 6.35 -18.85 9.63
C GLN A 116 6.30 -17.48 10.33
N LYS A 117 5.38 -16.59 9.92
CA LYS A 117 5.23 -15.22 10.49
C LYS A 117 5.12 -15.19 12.02
N GLN A 118 4.67 -16.28 12.65
CA GLN A 118 4.49 -16.41 14.10
C GLN A 118 5.82 -16.54 14.89
N ASP A 119 6.91 -16.85 14.22
CA ASP A 119 8.23 -17.10 14.85
C ASP A 119 9.20 -15.93 14.65
N VAL A 120 8.67 -14.71 14.49
CA VAL A 120 9.45 -13.49 14.27
C VAL A 120 9.22 -12.48 15.38
N MET A 121 10.30 -11.93 15.94
CA MET A 121 10.28 -10.91 16.99
C MET A 121 11.06 -9.68 16.58
N ARG A 122 10.68 -8.52 17.11
CA ARG A 122 11.46 -7.28 16.94
C ARG A 122 12.77 -7.34 17.73
N GLY A 123 13.85 -6.95 17.09
CA GLY A 123 15.16 -6.77 17.72
C GLY A 123 15.38 -5.31 18.09
N GLU A 124 15.93 -5.07 19.29
CA GLU A 124 16.43 -3.75 19.68
C GLU A 124 17.91 -3.65 19.34
N ILE A 125 18.28 -2.52 18.75
CA ILE A 125 19.64 -2.27 18.29
C ILE A 125 20.21 -0.99 18.89
N THR A 126 21.52 -0.99 19.08
CA THR A 126 22.31 0.21 19.39
C THR A 126 23.19 0.55 18.21
N VAL A 127 23.28 1.83 17.89
CA VAL A 127 24.04 2.37 16.76
C VAL A 127 25.08 3.33 17.30
N ASP A 128 26.35 3.14 16.95
CA ASP A 128 27.43 4.10 17.20
C ASP A 128 27.58 5.12 16.06
N ASP A 129 28.46 6.11 16.21
CA ASP A 129 28.62 7.18 15.22
C ASP A 129 29.10 6.66 13.85
N ALA A 130 29.98 5.66 13.82
CA ALA A 130 30.49 5.08 12.58
C ALA A 130 29.41 4.25 11.86
N GLN A 131 28.62 3.50 12.61
CA GLN A 131 27.46 2.77 12.13
C GLN A 131 26.38 3.73 11.62
N GLN A 132 26.15 4.86 12.30
CA GLN A 132 25.21 5.88 11.85
C GLN A 132 25.65 6.51 10.51
N GLU A 133 26.95 6.72 10.32
CA GLU A 133 27.49 7.15 9.04
C GLU A 133 27.27 6.09 7.95
N ASN A 134 27.54 4.81 8.24
CA ASN A 134 27.28 3.70 7.32
C ASN A 134 25.80 3.61 6.90
N ILE A 135 24.87 3.74 7.86
CA ILE A 135 23.43 3.77 7.57
C ILE A 135 23.11 4.94 6.63
N THR A 136 23.69 6.12 6.88
CA THR A 136 23.43 7.33 6.07
C THR A 136 23.96 7.19 4.65
N GLN A 137 25.16 6.61 4.49
CA GLN A 137 25.74 6.31 3.18
C GLN A 137 24.90 5.26 2.43
N LEU A 138 24.44 4.22 3.13
CA LEU A 138 23.55 3.19 2.56
C LEU A 138 22.22 3.80 2.11
N ALA A 139 21.60 4.65 2.92
CA ALA A 139 20.35 5.34 2.57
C ALA A 139 20.50 6.17 1.29
N THR A 140 21.59 6.94 1.20
CA THR A 140 21.92 7.74 0.02
C THR A 140 22.08 6.86 -1.23
N ALA A 141 22.79 5.73 -1.11
CA ALA A 141 22.99 4.81 -2.22
C ALA A 141 21.68 4.13 -2.67
N LEU A 142 20.81 3.75 -1.73
CA LEU A 142 19.49 3.18 -2.03
C LEU A 142 18.57 4.20 -2.74
N LEU A 143 18.64 5.48 -2.37
CA LEU A 143 17.91 6.56 -3.05
C LEU A 143 18.41 6.76 -4.48
N GLN A 144 19.72 6.85 -4.68
CA GLN A 144 20.33 7.07 -6.00
C GLN A 144 20.03 5.94 -6.99
N LEU A 145 20.01 4.69 -6.49
CA LEU A 145 19.73 3.52 -7.31
C LEU A 145 18.23 3.23 -7.48
N GLY A 146 17.36 4.02 -6.85
CA GLY A 146 15.90 3.85 -6.94
C GLY A 146 15.31 2.71 -6.12
N PHE A 147 16.09 2.13 -5.19
CA PHE A 147 15.60 1.12 -4.24
C PHE A 147 14.82 1.73 -3.07
N MET A 148 15.08 3.00 -2.74
CA MET A 148 14.30 3.77 -1.76
C MET A 148 13.43 4.80 -2.47
N LYS A 149 12.14 4.84 -2.11
CA LYS A 149 11.20 5.88 -2.57
C LYS A 149 10.98 6.93 -1.48
N GLN A 150 10.65 8.15 -1.90
CA GLN A 150 10.37 9.30 -1.02
C GLN A 150 9.00 9.90 -1.33
N ASP A 151 7.98 9.05 -1.46
CA ASP A 151 6.61 9.43 -1.83
C ASP A 151 5.60 9.22 -0.70
N TYR A 152 6.09 9.00 0.53
CA TYR A 152 5.28 8.74 1.72
C TYR A 152 4.32 7.56 1.55
N GLY A 153 4.67 6.56 0.71
CA GLY A 153 3.78 5.44 0.40
C GLY A 153 2.52 5.87 -0.36
N HIS A 154 2.62 6.95 -1.15
CA HIS A 154 1.49 7.58 -1.87
C HIS A 154 0.37 8.10 -0.97
N LEU A 155 0.65 8.32 0.32
CA LEU A 155 -0.34 8.80 1.28
C LEU A 155 -0.66 10.28 1.09
N GLY A 156 -1.95 10.61 1.05
CA GLY A 156 -2.41 12.00 1.10
C GLY A 156 -2.22 12.64 2.49
N ALA A 157 -2.23 13.98 2.55
CA ALA A 157 -1.93 14.74 3.77
C ALA A 157 -2.82 14.39 4.99
N GLN A 158 -4.06 13.93 4.79
CA GLN A 158 -4.92 13.47 5.88
C GLN A 158 -4.44 12.15 6.49
N ALA A 159 -4.06 11.18 5.65
CA ALA A 159 -3.52 9.89 6.12
C ALA A 159 -2.16 10.07 6.80
N GLN A 160 -1.31 10.93 6.25
CA GLN A 160 -0.04 11.31 6.88
C GLN A 160 -0.26 11.86 8.30
N ARG A 161 -1.25 12.74 8.50
CA ARG A 161 -1.61 13.27 9.83
C ARG A 161 -2.04 12.18 10.81
N GLN A 162 -2.81 11.19 10.38
CA GLN A 162 -3.22 10.08 11.25
C GLN A 162 -2.03 9.26 11.75
N ILE A 163 -1.03 9.02 10.88
CA ILE A 163 0.19 8.32 11.26
C ILE A 163 1.04 9.17 12.21
N ILE A 164 1.16 10.47 11.94
CA ILE A 164 1.87 11.40 12.81
C ILE A 164 1.26 11.44 14.22
N LEU A 165 -0.06 11.32 14.37
CA LEU A 165 -0.69 11.25 15.70
C LEU A 165 -0.23 10.03 16.52
N GLN A 166 0.16 8.94 15.85
CA GLN A 166 0.62 7.71 16.51
C GLN A 166 2.15 7.67 16.67
N GLN A 167 2.89 8.14 15.66
CA GLN A 167 4.35 7.96 15.55
C GLN A 167 5.13 9.28 15.62
N SER A 168 4.46 10.40 15.87
CA SER A 168 5.00 11.78 15.93
C SER A 168 5.60 12.34 14.64
N VAL A 169 6.08 11.49 13.74
CA VAL A 169 6.64 11.85 12.44
C VAL A 169 6.29 10.77 11.43
N ILE A 170 6.13 11.16 10.17
CA ILE A 170 6.08 10.23 9.04
C ILE A 170 7.26 10.52 8.11
N PHE A 171 8.06 9.51 7.80
CA PHE A 171 9.18 9.65 6.89
C PHE A 171 8.75 9.50 5.44
N ALA A 172 9.48 10.14 4.53
CA ALA A 172 9.23 10.08 3.10
C ALA A 172 9.34 8.65 2.56
N ASN A 173 10.16 7.81 3.22
CA ASN A 173 10.32 6.41 2.88
C ASN A 173 9.29 5.47 3.54
N HIS A 174 8.19 6.01 4.10
CA HIS A 174 7.12 5.23 4.71
C HIS A 174 6.57 4.13 3.76
N PRO A 175 6.30 2.91 4.26
CA PRO A 175 6.43 2.42 5.66
C PRO A 175 7.86 2.08 6.12
N GLY A 176 8.83 2.18 5.22
CA GLY A 176 10.22 1.84 5.41
C GLY A 176 10.78 1.24 4.13
N THR A 177 12.11 1.17 4.02
CA THR A 177 12.79 0.55 2.89
C THR A 177 13.49 -0.71 3.34
N LEU A 178 13.06 -1.85 2.83
CA LEU A 178 13.73 -3.12 3.09
C LEU A 178 15.13 -3.13 2.47
N LEU A 179 16.11 -3.61 3.23
CA LEU A 179 17.46 -3.75 2.73
C LEU A 179 17.55 -4.95 1.78
N PRO A 180 18.14 -4.79 0.57
CA PRO A 180 18.31 -5.91 -0.36
C PRO A 180 19.21 -7.01 0.20
N TYR A 181 20.27 -6.63 0.91
CA TYR A 181 21.16 -7.56 1.60
C TYR A 181 21.30 -7.17 3.07
N PHE A 182 21.15 -8.16 3.94
CA PHE A 182 21.40 -8.06 5.36
C PHE A 182 21.89 -9.39 5.92
N GLY A 183 22.65 -9.33 7.00
CA GLY A 183 23.20 -10.47 7.70
C GLY A 183 23.56 -10.11 9.12
N MET A 184 23.93 -11.12 9.90
CA MET A 184 24.38 -10.97 11.26
C MET A 184 25.71 -11.68 11.45
N VAL A 185 26.64 -11.00 12.10
CA VAL A 185 27.97 -11.51 12.42
C VAL A 185 28.12 -11.49 13.93
N THR A 186 28.39 -12.64 14.52
CA THR A 186 28.61 -12.76 15.96
C THR A 186 30.10 -12.89 16.23
N ALA A 187 30.65 -11.90 16.93
CA ALA A 187 32.04 -11.89 17.41
C ALA A 187 32.03 -11.91 18.94
N GLY A 188 32.25 -13.10 19.53
CA GLY A 188 32.15 -13.29 20.97
C GLY A 188 30.73 -13.06 21.48
N ASN A 189 30.55 -12.07 22.36
CA ASN A 189 29.25 -11.74 22.96
C ASN A 189 28.49 -10.63 22.22
N ILE A 190 29.06 -10.11 21.13
CA ILE A 190 28.52 -9.00 20.35
C ILE A 190 27.98 -9.57 19.03
N THR A 191 26.72 -9.26 18.74
CA THR A 191 26.10 -9.60 17.46
C THR A 191 25.88 -8.33 16.66
N THR A 192 26.68 -8.16 15.61
CA THR A 192 26.63 -7.00 14.73
C THR A 192 25.79 -7.31 13.50
N ILE A 193 24.93 -6.37 13.14
CA ILE A 193 24.09 -6.42 11.96
C ILE A 193 24.86 -5.76 10.83
N VAL A 194 25.00 -6.50 9.74
CA VAL A 194 25.60 -6.02 8.51
C VAL A 194 24.54 -5.89 7.44
N GLY A 195 24.63 -4.87 6.59
CA GLY A 195 23.69 -4.71 5.48
C GLY A 195 24.22 -3.81 4.39
N GLY A 196 23.61 -3.91 3.22
CA GLY A 196 24.04 -3.23 2.02
C GLY A 196 23.11 -3.47 0.84
N ILE A 197 23.49 -2.93 -0.32
CA ILE A 197 22.82 -3.23 -1.60
C ILE A 197 23.11 -4.67 -2.04
N ASN A 198 24.28 -5.19 -1.68
CA ASN A 198 24.71 -6.57 -1.90
C ASN A 198 25.76 -6.96 -0.85
N GLN A 199 26.16 -8.23 -0.86
CA GLN A 199 27.13 -8.78 0.08
C GLN A 199 28.51 -8.13 0.03
N LEU A 200 28.98 -7.70 -1.16
CA LEU A 200 30.31 -7.09 -1.32
C LEU A 200 30.39 -5.67 -0.73
N GLN A 201 29.25 -4.99 -0.65
CA GLN A 201 29.13 -3.63 -0.13
C GLN A 201 28.51 -3.59 1.27
N ALA A 202 28.43 -4.75 1.94
CA ALA A 202 27.86 -4.84 3.26
C ALA A 202 28.73 -4.10 4.27
N ARG A 203 28.10 -3.29 5.11
CA ARG A 203 28.75 -2.56 6.21
C ARG A 203 28.04 -2.84 7.51
N GLU A 204 28.72 -2.57 8.62
CA GLU A 204 28.13 -2.64 9.95
C GLU A 204 27.13 -1.50 10.13
N LEU A 205 25.90 -1.86 10.49
CA LEU A 205 24.78 -0.94 10.63
C LEU A 205 24.30 -0.80 12.08
N GLY A 206 24.67 -1.70 12.97
CA GLY A 206 24.21 -1.66 14.35
C GLY A 206 24.54 -2.94 15.12
N THR A 207 24.47 -2.86 16.44
CA THR A 207 24.65 -4.01 17.33
C THR A 207 23.30 -4.44 17.90
N LEU A 208 22.97 -5.73 17.77
CA LEU A 208 21.73 -6.31 18.29
C LEU A 208 21.85 -6.58 19.79
N VAL A 209 21.05 -5.87 20.60
CA VAL A 209 21.11 -5.93 22.07
C VAL A 209 20.08 -6.90 22.63
N THR A 210 18.85 -6.86 22.11
CA THR A 210 17.77 -7.73 22.55
C THR A 210 16.97 -8.29 21.38
N VAL A 211 16.39 -9.47 21.57
CA VAL A 211 15.39 -10.07 20.70
C VAL A 211 14.10 -10.22 21.51
N GLY A 212 13.08 -9.44 21.17
CA GLY A 212 11.89 -9.26 21.99
C GLY A 212 12.24 -8.61 23.33
N MET A 213 12.26 -9.40 24.40
CA MET A 213 12.66 -8.96 25.74
C MET A 213 13.92 -9.68 26.25
N THR A 214 14.52 -10.54 25.42
CA THR A 214 15.66 -11.38 25.82
C THR A 214 16.96 -10.80 25.30
N PRO A 215 18.01 -10.62 26.14
CA PRO A 215 19.33 -10.22 25.66
C PRO A 215 19.86 -11.18 24.60
N THR A 216 20.48 -10.65 23.53
CA THR A 216 20.94 -11.44 22.38
C THR A 216 21.82 -12.63 22.76
N PRO A 217 22.79 -12.53 23.68
CA PRO A 217 23.60 -13.68 24.09
C PRO A 217 22.77 -14.82 24.67
N GLN A 218 21.81 -14.50 25.55
CA GLN A 218 20.95 -15.49 26.19
C GLN A 218 19.97 -16.11 25.18
N ALA A 219 19.51 -15.31 24.20
CA ALA A 219 18.68 -15.81 23.10
C ALA A 219 19.47 -16.80 22.22
N LEU A 220 20.72 -16.49 21.90
CA LEU A 220 21.62 -17.34 21.11
C LEU A 220 21.94 -18.67 21.80
N GLU A 221 21.92 -18.75 23.12
CA GLU A 221 22.11 -20.02 23.84
C GLU A 221 20.92 -20.97 23.62
N LYS A 222 19.69 -20.46 23.78
CA LYS A 222 18.46 -21.25 23.81
C LYS A 222 17.79 -21.44 22.45
N TYR A 223 18.03 -20.53 21.52
CA TYR A 223 17.37 -20.48 20.22
C TYR A 223 18.38 -20.38 19.08
N ARG A 224 18.01 -20.91 17.91
CA ARG A 224 18.63 -20.54 16.64
C ARG A 224 17.93 -19.28 16.17
N ILE A 225 18.69 -18.20 16.03
CA ILE A 225 18.16 -16.92 15.58
C ILE A 225 18.74 -16.57 14.22
N ALA A 226 17.92 -15.96 13.37
CA ALA A 226 18.30 -15.45 12.07
C ALA A 226 17.59 -14.11 11.81
N LEU A 227 18.21 -13.20 11.08
CA LEU A 227 17.52 -12.00 10.64
C LEU A 227 16.43 -12.39 9.63
N SER A 228 15.19 -12.01 9.92
CA SER A 228 14.06 -12.12 9.00
C SER A 228 14.01 -10.93 8.05
N SER A 229 14.20 -9.72 8.61
CA SER A 229 14.15 -8.48 7.86
C SER A 229 14.97 -7.37 8.52
N VAL A 230 15.48 -6.47 7.69
CA VAL A 230 16.05 -5.20 8.12
C VAL A 230 15.43 -4.09 7.30
N THR A 231 14.74 -3.17 7.97
CA THR A 231 14.01 -2.07 7.36
C THR A 231 14.64 -0.74 7.76
N LEU A 232 15.03 0.03 6.76
CA LEU A 232 15.56 1.38 6.91
C LEU A 232 14.42 2.40 6.98
N THR A 233 14.47 3.31 7.94
CA THR A 233 13.47 4.35 8.20
C THR A 233 14.17 5.65 8.53
N GLY A 234 13.58 6.80 8.20
CA GLY A 234 14.16 8.11 8.56
C GLY A 234 14.44 9.00 7.36
N GLY A 235 15.27 10.02 7.58
CA GLY A 235 15.59 11.03 6.57
C GLY A 235 14.55 12.15 6.55
N LEU A 236 14.16 12.57 5.34
CA LEU A 236 13.13 13.56 5.14
C LEU A 236 11.79 13.03 5.65
N GLY A 237 11.01 13.85 6.35
CA GLY A 237 9.70 13.48 6.84
C GLY A 237 8.81 14.68 7.07
N HIS A 238 7.59 14.43 7.53
CA HIS A 238 6.62 15.43 7.91
C HIS A 238 6.22 15.30 9.38
N VAL A 239 6.06 16.45 10.02
CA VAL A 239 5.38 16.60 11.32
C VAL A 239 4.10 17.41 11.13
N ALA A 240 3.09 17.14 11.95
CA ALA A 240 1.81 17.80 11.87
C ALA A 240 1.82 19.04 12.76
N THR A 241 1.55 20.19 12.16
CA THR A 241 1.18 21.40 12.88
C THR A 241 -0.35 21.55 12.91
N ARG A 242 -0.86 22.62 13.52
CA ARG A 242 -2.31 22.87 13.61
C ARG A 242 -3.00 22.99 12.26
N SER A 243 -2.29 23.45 11.23
CA SER A 243 -2.84 23.70 9.89
C SER A 243 -2.14 22.90 8.79
N GLU A 244 -0.81 22.75 8.89
CA GLU A 244 0.04 22.27 7.79
C GLU A 244 0.99 21.14 8.20
N LEU A 245 1.54 20.46 7.20
CA LEU A 245 2.63 19.50 7.38
C LEU A 245 3.95 20.24 7.19
N LEU A 246 4.83 20.16 8.18
CA LEU A 246 6.15 20.79 8.14
C LEU A 246 7.21 19.74 7.84
N SER A 247 8.08 20.02 6.88
CA SER A 247 9.19 19.13 6.52
C SER A 247 10.29 19.16 7.58
N VAL A 248 10.64 17.98 8.08
CA VAL A 248 11.72 17.76 9.03
C VAL A 248 12.72 16.77 8.46
N GLN A 249 13.98 16.89 8.85
CA GLN A 249 15.02 15.92 8.56
C GLN A 249 15.43 15.24 9.87
N GLN A 250 15.34 13.92 9.94
CA GLN A 250 15.83 13.14 11.08
C GLN A 250 16.86 12.10 10.62
N PRO A 251 17.78 11.66 11.51
CA PRO A 251 18.73 10.61 11.18
C PRO A 251 18.03 9.33 10.73
N TYR A 252 18.65 8.63 9.77
CA TYR A 252 18.19 7.31 9.37
C TYR A 252 18.43 6.29 10.50
N LYS A 253 17.49 5.37 10.66
CA LYS A 253 17.48 4.30 11.64
C LYS A 253 17.10 2.98 10.96
N ILE A 254 17.60 1.88 11.49
CA ILE A 254 17.17 0.55 11.05
C ILE A 254 16.28 -0.10 12.09
N GLN A 255 15.29 -0.84 11.62
CA GLN A 255 14.42 -1.70 12.41
C GLN A 255 14.67 -3.13 11.96
N VAL A 256 14.77 -4.04 12.92
CA VAL A 256 15.22 -5.40 12.67
C VAL A 256 14.18 -6.36 13.20
N GLU A 257 13.89 -7.37 12.40
CA GLU A 257 13.06 -8.50 12.81
C GLU A 257 13.90 -9.76 12.76
N VAL A 258 13.79 -10.54 13.83
CA VAL A 258 14.59 -11.73 14.07
C VAL A 258 13.66 -12.93 14.12
N ALA A 259 13.87 -13.88 13.22
CA ALA A 259 13.24 -15.19 13.29
C ALA A 259 13.96 -16.03 14.35
N TYR A 260 13.22 -16.81 15.12
CA TYR A 260 13.78 -17.68 16.15
C TYR A 260 13.18 -19.08 16.07
N GLU A 261 14.01 -20.09 16.32
CA GLU A 261 13.61 -21.50 16.42
C GLU A 261 14.23 -22.08 17.68
N LYS A 262 13.47 -22.87 18.45
CA LYS A 262 14.00 -23.50 19.66
C LYS A 262 15.07 -24.54 19.28
N LYS A 263 16.22 -24.51 19.97
CA LYS A 263 17.19 -25.59 19.83
C LYS A 263 16.62 -26.86 20.48
N ASN A 264 16.48 -27.91 19.69
CA ASN A 264 16.21 -29.26 20.19
C ASN A 264 17.43 -29.83 20.90
#